data_AF-A0A4S0IJQ0-F1
#
_entry.id   AF-A0A4S0IJQ0-F1
#
_cell.length_a   1.000
_cell.length_b   1.000
_cell.length_c   1.000
_cell.angle_alpha   90.00
_cell.angle_beta   90.00
_cell.angle_gamma   90.00
#
_symmetry.space_group_name_H-M   'P 1'
#
loop_
_entity.id
_entity.type
_entity.pdbx_description
1 polymer ?
#
loop_
_entity_poly.entity_id
_entity_poly.type
_entity_poly.pdbx_seq_one_letter_code
_entity_poly.pdbx_strand_id
1 'polypeptide(L)'
;PAFRAYTGDDMVGAELGGAMKNVLAVATGVADGMQLGLNARAGLITRGLNEMLRLAAAIGAKPETLMGLAGLGDLVLTCTGDLSRNRRLGLALGRGQTLQDAVREIGQVV
;
A
#
# COMPACT_ATOMS: atom_id res chain seq x y z
N PRO A 1 20.94 -20.06 -5.70
CA PRO A 1 19.51 -19.94 -5.34
C PRO A 1 19.14 -18.50 -4.93
N ALA A 2 18.26 -17.82 -5.68
CA ALA A 2 18.00 -16.38 -5.53
C ALA A 2 16.69 -16.01 -4.79
N PHE A 3 15.85 -16.97 -4.43
CA PHE A 3 14.58 -16.74 -3.74
C PHE A 3 14.59 -17.38 -2.35
N ARG A 4 14.17 -16.63 -1.32
CA ARG A 4 14.06 -17.10 0.06
C ARG A 4 12.64 -16.83 0.57
N ALA A 5 11.96 -17.88 1.01
CA ALA A 5 10.66 -17.80 1.64
C ALA A 5 10.78 -17.75 3.17
N TYR A 6 9.86 -17.04 3.81
CA TYR A 6 9.69 -16.99 5.27
C TYR A 6 8.26 -17.42 5.58
N THR A 7 8.11 -18.39 6.47
CA THR A 7 6.80 -18.93 6.85
C THR A 7 6.33 -18.33 8.18
N GLY A 8 5.01 -18.19 8.34
CA GLY A 8 4.38 -17.73 9.58
C GLY A 8 3.01 -18.39 9.77
N ASP A 9 2.46 -18.26 10.97
CA ASP A 9 1.17 -18.83 11.40
C ASP A 9 0.04 -17.79 11.48
N ASP A 10 0.35 -16.51 11.25
CA ASP A 10 -0.60 -15.40 11.30
C ASP A 10 -1.16 -15.06 9.91
N MET A 11 -2.12 -15.87 9.47
CA MET A 11 -2.81 -15.68 8.19
C MET A 11 -3.57 -14.36 8.13
N VAL A 12 -4.22 -13.98 9.24
CA VAL A 12 -5.03 -12.75 9.34
C VAL A 12 -4.15 -11.52 9.15
N GLY A 13 -2.98 -11.47 9.79
CA GLY A 13 -2.02 -10.37 9.61
C GLY A 13 -1.46 -10.30 8.18
N ALA A 14 -1.20 -11.45 7.56
CA ALA A 14 -0.70 -11.50 6.19
C ALA A 14 -1.74 -10.98 5.17
N GLU A 15 -3.00 -11.40 5.31
CA GLU A 15 -4.12 -10.94 4.47
C GLU A 15 -4.38 -9.45 4.66
N LEU A 16 -4.38 -8.97 5.92
CA LEU A 16 -4.55 -7.56 6.23
C LEU A 16 -3.45 -6.71 5.58
N GLY A 17 -2.19 -7.13 5.70
CA GLY A 17 -1.05 -6.47 5.07
C GLY A 17 -1.20 -6.37 3.54
N GLY A 18 -1.54 -7.50 2.91
CA GLY A 18 -1.75 -7.59 1.46
C GLY A 18 -2.92 -6.75 0.94
N ALA A 19 -3.99 -6.60 1.74
CA ALA A 19 -5.15 -5.78 1.37
C ALA A 19 -4.91 -4.28 1.61
N MET A 20 -4.48 -3.91 2.81
CA MET A 20 -4.36 -2.50 3.23
C MET A 20 -3.30 -1.74 2.45
N LYS A 21 -2.22 -2.40 2.03
CA LYS A 21 -1.17 -1.75 1.23
C LYS A 21 -1.72 -1.11 -0.05
N ASN A 22 -2.75 -1.70 -0.65
CA ASN A 22 -3.30 -1.23 -1.92
C ASN A 22 -4.03 0.11 -1.74
N VAL A 23 -4.81 0.23 -0.67
CA VAL A 23 -5.50 1.47 -0.30
C VAL A 23 -4.49 2.58 -0.01
N LEU A 24 -3.46 2.28 0.78
CA LEU A 24 -2.39 3.22 1.09
C LEU A 24 -1.60 3.62 -0.16
N ALA A 25 -1.39 2.69 -1.09
CA ALA A 25 -0.73 2.98 -2.35
C ALA A 25 -1.52 3.98 -3.21
N VAL A 26 -2.85 3.87 -3.26
CA VAL A 26 -3.71 4.90 -3.91
C VAL A 26 -3.50 6.25 -3.22
N ALA A 27 -3.59 6.32 -1.89
CA ALA A 27 -3.42 7.57 -1.16
C ALA A 27 -2.04 8.21 -1.39
N THR A 28 -0.97 7.42 -1.37
CA THR A 28 0.39 7.92 -1.69
C THR A 28 0.52 8.37 -3.14
N GLY A 29 -0.12 7.66 -4.09
CA GLY A 29 -0.19 8.07 -5.48
C GLY A 29 -0.90 9.40 -5.66
N VAL A 30 -2.00 9.64 -4.94
CA VAL A 30 -2.71 10.94 -4.97
C VAL A 30 -1.80 12.06 -4.50
N ALA A 31 -1.13 11.88 -3.35
CA ALA A 31 -0.20 12.87 -2.82
C ALA A 31 0.97 13.17 -3.79
N ASP A 32 1.47 12.14 -4.47
CA ASP A 32 2.50 12.30 -5.50
C ASP A 32 1.96 13.00 -6.75
N GLY A 33 0.74 12.69 -7.19
CA GLY A 33 0.08 13.34 -8.32
C GLY A 33 -0.16 14.83 -8.08
N MET A 34 -0.44 15.19 -6.81
CA MET A 34 -0.55 16.56 -6.31
C MET A 34 0.81 17.25 -6.07
N GLN A 35 1.93 16.56 -6.29
CA GLN A 35 3.29 17.08 -6.10
C GLN A 35 3.62 17.54 -4.67
N LEU A 36 3.05 16.89 -3.65
CA LEU A 36 3.27 17.24 -2.24
C LEU A 36 4.68 16.87 -1.71
N GLY A 37 5.44 16.10 -2.47
CA GLY A 37 6.82 15.74 -2.16
C GLY A 37 7.00 14.50 -1.27
N LEU A 38 8.26 14.10 -1.11
CA LEU A 38 8.62 12.83 -0.46
C LEU A 38 8.28 12.80 1.04
N ASN A 39 8.30 13.94 1.72
CA ASN A 39 7.95 14.03 3.14
C ASN A 39 6.47 13.71 3.36
N ALA A 40 5.58 14.20 2.48
CA ALA A 40 4.16 13.88 2.54
C ALA A 40 3.93 12.37 2.34
N ARG A 41 4.63 11.77 1.38
CA ARG A 41 4.61 10.32 1.14
C ARG A 41 5.06 9.51 2.37
N ALA A 42 6.20 9.87 2.95
CA ALA A 42 6.72 9.21 4.15
C ALA A 42 5.75 9.33 5.34
N GLY A 43 5.14 10.52 5.50
CA GLY A 43 4.10 10.76 6.49
C GLY A 43 2.87 9.87 6.30
N LEU A 44 2.38 9.74 5.05
CA LEU A 44 1.25 8.87 4.72
C LEU A 44 1.56 7.39 4.98
N ILE A 45 2.73 6.89 4.57
CA ILE A 45 3.13 5.51 4.82
C ILE A 45 3.20 5.23 6.32
N THR A 46 3.84 6.11 7.08
CA THR A 46 3.99 5.95 8.54
C THR A 46 2.64 5.96 9.25
N ARG A 47 1.76 6.91 8.92
CA ARG A 47 0.42 6.98 9.52
C ARG A 47 -0.46 5.81 9.10
N GLY A 48 -0.39 5.39 7.83
CA GLY A 48 -1.11 4.24 7.32
C GLY A 48 -0.70 2.94 8.00
N LEU A 49 0.60 2.74 8.26
CA LEU A 49 1.09 1.59 9.03
C LEU A 49 0.52 1.58 10.45
N ASN A 50 0.44 2.74 11.12
CA ASN A 50 -0.19 2.84 12.44
C ASN A 50 -1.68 2.47 12.40
N GLU A 51 -2.41 2.83 11.35
CA GLU A 51 -3.80 2.42 11.16
C GLU A 51 -3.92 0.90 10.93
N MET A 52 -3.03 0.32 10.12
CA MET A 52 -2.95 -1.12 9.92
C MET A 52 -2.69 -1.87 11.23
N LEU A 53 -1.76 -1.39 12.07
CA LEU A 53 -1.46 -1.99 13.37
C LEU A 53 -2.65 -1.93 14.34
N ARG A 54 -3.40 -0.82 14.35
CA ARG A 54 -4.63 -0.71 15.15
C ARG A 54 -5.71 -1.68 14.69
N LEU A 55 -5.88 -1.83 13.37
CA LEU A 55 -6.84 -2.78 12.81
C LEU A 55 -6.41 -4.22 13.09
N ALA A 56 -5.12 -4.54 12.96
CA ALA A 56 -4.57 -5.84 13.30
C ALA A 56 -4.91 -6.26 14.74
N ALA A 57 -4.66 -5.36 15.70
CA ALA A 57 -5.01 -5.61 17.09
C ALA A 57 -6.52 -5.85 17.29
N ALA A 58 -7.37 -5.11 16.58
CA ALA A 58 -8.82 -5.27 16.66
C ALA A 58 -9.34 -6.60 16.08
N ILE A 59 -8.64 -7.18 15.10
CA ILE A 59 -9.02 -8.44 14.44
C ILE A 59 -8.21 -9.66 14.90
N GLY A 60 -7.36 -9.50 15.92
CA GLY A 60 -6.55 -10.59 16.49
C GLY A 60 -5.33 -10.99 15.65
N ALA A 61 -4.86 -10.14 14.75
CA ALA A 61 -3.61 -10.36 14.00
C ALA A 61 -2.38 -9.94 14.81
N LYS A 62 -1.21 -10.51 14.48
CA LYS A 62 0.05 -10.25 15.17
C LYS A 62 0.74 -9.01 14.56
N PRO A 63 1.08 -7.98 15.36
CA PRO A 63 1.81 -6.81 14.89
C PRO A 63 3.12 -7.14 14.17
N GLU A 64 3.81 -8.19 14.60
CA GLU A 64 5.09 -8.65 14.05
C GLU A 64 4.96 -9.05 12.57
N THR A 65 3.83 -9.62 12.17
CA THR A 65 3.53 -9.97 10.77
C THR A 65 3.46 -8.73 9.90
N LEU A 66 2.82 -7.67 10.40
CA LEU A 66 2.73 -6.38 9.70
C LEU A 66 4.06 -5.63 9.68
N MET A 67 4.92 -5.82 10.67
CA MET A 67 6.28 -5.26 10.65
C MET A 67 7.24 -6.04 9.75
N GLY A 68 6.83 -7.23 9.27
CA GLY A 68 7.60 -8.08 8.36
C GLY A 68 7.36 -7.81 6.87
N LEU A 69 7.69 -8.82 6.05
CA LEU A 69 7.58 -8.74 4.59
C LEU A 69 6.15 -8.60 4.10
N ALA A 70 5.18 -9.20 4.78
CA ALA A 70 3.76 -9.18 4.38
C ALA A 70 3.06 -7.82 4.62
N GLY A 71 3.61 -6.98 5.50
CA GLY A 71 3.10 -5.65 5.78
C GLY A 71 4.05 -4.56 5.31
N LEU A 72 5.00 -4.16 6.16
CA LEU A 72 5.90 -3.02 5.94
C LEU A 72 6.70 -3.16 4.64
N GLY A 73 7.28 -4.34 4.38
CA GLY A 73 8.11 -4.56 3.19
C GLY A 73 7.32 -4.33 1.90
N ASP A 74 6.19 -5.01 1.78
CA ASP A 74 5.31 -4.90 0.61
C ASP A 74 4.61 -3.53 0.50
N LEU A 75 4.24 -2.92 1.64
CA LEU A 75 3.71 -1.56 1.69
C LEU A 75 4.70 -0.55 1.12
N VAL A 76 5.95 -0.56 1.57
CA VAL A 76 6.98 0.37 1.08
C VAL A 76 7.20 0.17 -0.41
N LEU A 77 7.34 -1.08 -0.86
CA LEU A 77 7.50 -1.40 -2.29
C LEU A 77 6.31 -0.88 -3.11
N THR A 78 5.09 -1.12 -2.65
CA THR A 78 3.86 -0.77 -3.38
C THR A 78 3.62 0.74 -3.43
N CYS A 79 3.97 1.47 -2.36
CA CYS A 79 3.81 2.93 -2.27
C CYS A 79 4.96 3.71 -2.93
N THR A 80 6.09 3.08 -3.24
CA THR A 80 7.26 3.76 -3.86
C THR A 80 7.56 3.29 -5.28
N GLY A 81 7.09 2.11 -5.69
CA GLY A 81 7.34 1.54 -7.01
C GLY A 81 6.35 2.00 -8.07
N ASP A 82 6.83 2.29 -9.27
CA ASP A 82 6.00 2.78 -10.39
C ASP A 82 5.17 1.68 -11.08
N LEU A 83 5.49 0.40 -10.82
CA LEU A 83 4.74 -0.75 -11.33
C LEU A 83 3.42 -0.98 -10.58
N SER A 84 3.25 -0.39 -9.39
CA SER A 84 2.04 -0.54 -8.59
C SER A 84 0.84 0.10 -9.29
N ARG A 85 -0.12 -0.73 -9.71
CA ARG A 85 -1.37 -0.27 -10.34
C ARG A 85 -2.19 0.65 -9.44
N ASN A 86 -2.19 0.39 -8.13
CA ASN A 86 -2.87 1.21 -7.13
C ASN A 86 -2.24 2.59 -7.00
N ARG A 87 -0.89 2.66 -6.99
CA ARG A 87 -0.18 3.93 -6.99
C ARG A 87 -0.40 4.70 -8.29
N ARG A 88 -0.39 4.03 -9.45
CA ARG A 88 -0.73 4.64 -10.74
C ARG A 88 -2.15 5.21 -10.77
N LEU A 89 -3.12 4.50 -10.19
CA LEU A 89 -4.47 5.03 -9.99
C LEU A 89 -4.45 6.31 -9.15
N GLY A 90 -3.77 6.27 -8.01
CA GLY A 90 -3.61 7.44 -7.17
C GLY A 90 -2.98 8.62 -7.92
N LEU A 91 -1.91 8.39 -8.68
CA LEU A 91 -1.22 9.41 -9.47
C LEU A 91 -2.15 10.07 -10.49
N ALA A 92 -2.94 9.29 -11.21
CA ALA A 92 -3.92 9.80 -12.16
C ALA A 92 -4.98 10.68 -11.47
N LEU A 93 -5.54 10.21 -10.35
CA LEU A 93 -6.50 10.96 -9.55
C LEU A 93 -5.90 12.26 -8.99
N GLY A 94 -4.67 12.22 -8.48
CA GLY A 94 -3.95 13.39 -7.96
C GLY A 94 -3.63 14.44 -9.03
N ARG A 95 -3.56 14.02 -10.31
CA ARG A 95 -3.42 14.92 -11.48
C ARG A 95 -4.76 15.47 -11.99
N GLY A 96 -5.88 15.12 -11.34
CA GLY A 96 -7.22 15.58 -11.70
C GLY A 96 -7.93 14.75 -12.77
N GLN A 97 -7.43 13.56 -13.12
CA GLN A 97 -8.18 12.65 -13.98
C GLN A 97 -9.42 12.11 -13.26
N THR A 98 -10.47 11.79 -14.03
CA THR A 98 -11.62 11.09 -13.48
C THR A 98 -11.26 9.65 -13.12
N LEU A 99 -11.97 9.06 -12.16
CA LEU A 99 -11.81 7.65 -11.80
C LEU A 99 -12.02 6.72 -13.01
N GLN A 100 -12.98 7.06 -13.88
CA GLN A 100 -13.32 6.25 -15.04
C GLN A 100 -12.19 6.22 -16.07
N ASP A 101 -11.57 7.38 -16.33
CA ASP A 101 -10.44 7.49 -17.26
C ASP A 101 -9.20 6.81 -16.69
N ALA A 102 -8.90 7.03 -15.40
CA ALA A 102 -7.76 6.42 -14.74
C ALA A 102 -7.83 4.88 -14.74
N VAL A 103 -9.01 4.30 -14.47
CA VAL A 103 -9.22 2.85 -14.53
C VAL A 103 -9.05 2.32 -15.95
N ARG A 104 -9.53 3.05 -16.96
CA ARG A 104 -9.37 2.68 -18.37
C ARG A 104 -7.89 2.69 -18.80
N GLU A 105 -7.12 3.67 -18.36
CA GLU A 105 -5.69 3.80 -18.67
C GLU A 105 -4.86 2.67 -18.03
N ILE A 106 -5.20 2.25 -16.81
CA ILE A 106 -4.46 1.20 -16.10
C ILE A 106 -4.66 -0.18 -16.74
N GLY A 107 -5.82 -0.44 -17.35
CA GLY A 107 -6.11 -1.67 -18.10
C GLY A 107 -6.16 -2.94 -17.22
N GLN A 108 -6.28 -2.79 -15.90
CA GLN A 108 -6.34 -3.86 -14.92
C GLN A 108 -7.42 -3.54 -13.90
N VAL A 109 -8.12 -4.56 -13.38
CA VAL A 109 -9.05 -4.39 -12.25
C VAL A 109 -8.24 -3.81 -11.09
N VAL A 110 -8.63 -2.69 -10.50
CA VAL A 110 -7.93 -2.05 -9.37
C VAL A 110 -8.67 -2.36 -8.07
#